data_AF-A0AA42SI16-F1
#
_entry.id   AF-A0AA42SI16-F1
#
_cell.length_a   1.000
_cell.length_b   1.000
_cell.length_c   1.000
_cell.angle_alpha   90.00
_cell.angle_beta   90.00
_cell.angle_gamma   90.00
#
_symmetry.space_group_name_H-M   'P 1'
#
loop_
_entity.id
_entity.type
_entity.pdbx_description
1 polymer ?
#
loop_
_entity_poly.entity_id
_entity_poly.type
_entity_poly.pdbx_seq_one_letter_code
_entity_poly.pdbx_strand_id
1 'polypeptide(L)'
;MKHIFDFLRKISGGTLTQKQVNAANQVIATATDATVADMLGIAIDQMVVSLFGVDLICGFEGKRLAAYDDGVGVWTIGFGTTVYPNGIKVKKGDTCTEAQAKAYMAHDLKKFEAAVNNAVKVPLSQNQFD
;
A
#
# COMPACT_ATOMS: atom_id res chain seq x y z
N MET A 1 -17.55 -7.54 -2.54
CA MET A 1 -17.11 -8.84 -3.11
C MET A 1 -18.20 -9.64 -3.83
N LYS A 2 -19.42 -9.81 -3.28
CA LYS A 2 -20.51 -10.59 -3.89
C LYS A 2 -20.91 -10.10 -5.31
N HIS A 3 -20.98 -8.79 -5.50
CA HIS A 3 -21.32 -8.16 -6.79
C HIS A 3 -20.33 -8.46 -7.93
N ILE A 4 -19.04 -8.68 -7.63
CA ILE A 4 -18.01 -9.02 -8.63
C ILE A 4 -18.25 -10.42 -9.15
N PHE A 5 -18.49 -11.36 -8.24
CA PHE A 5 -18.79 -12.73 -8.62
C PHE A 5 -20.11 -12.83 -9.36
N ASP A 6 -21.07 -11.95 -9.06
CA ASP A 6 -22.33 -11.87 -9.81
C ASP A 6 -22.13 -11.30 -11.23
N PHE A 7 -21.29 -10.26 -11.39
CA PHE A 7 -20.90 -9.73 -12.71
C PHE A 7 -20.09 -10.75 -13.52
N LEU A 8 -19.08 -11.36 -12.91
CA LEU A 8 -18.25 -12.40 -13.52
C LEU A 8 -19.09 -13.62 -13.92
N ARG A 9 -20.04 -14.07 -13.09
CA ARG A 9 -21.01 -15.12 -13.45
C ARG A 9 -21.86 -14.70 -14.64
N LYS A 10 -22.29 -13.44 -14.71
CA LYS A 10 -23.12 -12.93 -15.81
C LYS A 10 -22.36 -12.94 -17.14
N ILE A 11 -21.06 -12.60 -17.15
CA ILE A 11 -20.23 -12.65 -18.36
C ILE A 11 -19.65 -14.03 -18.65
N SER A 12 -19.49 -14.90 -17.64
CA SER A 12 -18.94 -16.26 -17.77
C SER A 12 -19.99 -17.33 -18.05
N GLY A 13 -21.24 -16.95 -18.33
CA GLY A 13 -22.31 -17.89 -18.67
C GLY A 13 -22.92 -18.65 -17.48
N GLY A 14 -22.86 -18.08 -16.27
CA GLY A 14 -23.76 -18.46 -15.16
C GLY A 14 -23.08 -19.04 -13.92
N THR A 15 -21.86 -19.56 -14.00
CA THR A 15 -21.18 -20.12 -12.81
C THR A 15 -19.67 -20.02 -12.89
N LEU A 16 -19.09 -19.38 -11.88
CA LEU A 16 -17.66 -19.44 -11.62
C LEU A 16 -17.38 -20.62 -10.70
N THR A 17 -16.37 -21.41 -11.06
CA THR A 17 -15.86 -22.47 -10.18
C THR A 17 -15.19 -21.87 -8.94
N GLN A 18 -15.16 -22.60 -7.83
CA GLN A 18 -14.48 -22.14 -6.61
C GLN A 18 -12.99 -21.86 -6.85
N LYS A 19 -12.37 -22.55 -7.82
CA LYS A 19 -10.99 -22.31 -8.24
C LYS A 19 -10.82 -20.95 -8.92
N GLN A 20 -11.77 -20.54 -9.76
CA GLN A 20 -11.76 -19.21 -10.39
C GLN A 20 -12.05 -18.10 -9.38
N VAL A 21 -12.95 -18.35 -8.42
CA VAL A 21 -13.22 -17.44 -7.29
C VAL A 21 -11.98 -17.22 -6.44
N ASN A 22 -11.29 -18.31 -6.08
CA ASN A 22 -10.07 -18.24 -5.28
C ASN A 22 -8.91 -17.58 -6.04
N ALA A 23 -8.77 -17.85 -7.34
CA ALA A 23 -7.78 -17.19 -8.19
C ALA A 23 -8.03 -15.69 -8.32
N ALA A 24 -9.29 -15.26 -8.51
CA ALA A 24 -9.64 -13.84 -8.54
C ALA A 24 -9.36 -13.16 -7.20
N ASN A 25 -9.73 -13.80 -6.07
CA ASN A 25 -9.41 -13.31 -4.74
C ASN A 25 -7.91 -13.17 -4.50
N GLN A 26 -7.12 -14.15 -4.98
CA GLN A 26 -5.68 -14.11 -4.86
C GLN A 26 -5.07 -13.01 -5.72
N VAL A 27 -5.53 -12.83 -6.97
CA VAL A 27 -5.06 -11.77 -7.86
C VAL A 27 -5.39 -10.38 -7.30
N ILE A 28 -6.61 -10.19 -6.76
CA ILE A 28 -7.01 -8.94 -6.08
C ILE A 28 -6.16 -8.72 -4.82
N ALA A 29 -5.89 -9.75 -4.02
CA ALA A 29 -5.06 -9.63 -2.82
C ALA A 29 -3.58 -9.36 -3.14
N THR A 30 -3.06 -9.89 -4.25
CA THR A 30 -1.67 -9.65 -4.70
C THR A 30 -1.50 -8.33 -5.45
N ALA A 31 -2.55 -7.82 -6.08
CA ALA A 31 -2.59 -6.47 -6.64
C ALA A 31 -3.01 -5.52 -5.52
N THR A 32 -2.06 -5.15 -4.66
CA THR A 32 -2.24 -4.15 -3.57
C THR A 32 -2.42 -2.72 -4.11
N ASP A 33 -3.26 -2.56 -5.12
CA ASP A 33 -3.46 -1.34 -5.85
C ASP A 33 -4.96 -1.09 -5.81
N ALA A 34 -5.37 -0.28 -4.84
CA ALA A 34 -6.71 0.28 -4.74
C ALA A 34 -7.20 0.83 -6.10
N THR A 35 -6.27 1.23 -6.96
CA THR A 35 -6.44 1.59 -8.36
C THR A 35 -7.13 0.51 -9.21
N VAL A 36 -6.81 -0.77 -9.07
CA VAL A 36 -7.45 -1.87 -9.84
C VAL A 36 -8.85 -2.15 -9.29
N ALA A 37 -9.04 -2.06 -7.97
CA ALA A 37 -10.35 -2.18 -7.35
C ALA A 37 -11.29 -1.06 -7.82
N ASP A 38 -10.81 0.19 -7.82
CA ASP A 38 -11.54 1.37 -8.31
C ASP A 38 -11.84 1.28 -9.81
N MET A 39 -10.88 0.87 -10.64
CA MET A 39 -11.08 0.68 -12.10
C MET A 39 -12.15 -0.38 -12.41
N LEU A 40 -12.31 -1.38 -11.53
CA LEU A 40 -13.29 -2.45 -11.67
C LEU A 40 -14.60 -2.17 -10.92
N GLY A 41 -14.75 -0.99 -10.29
CA GLY A 41 -15.95 -0.62 -9.52
C GLY A 41 -16.15 -1.47 -8.25
N ILE A 42 -15.05 -1.96 -7.69
CA ILE A 42 -15.03 -2.84 -6.52
C ILE A 42 -14.79 -1.98 -5.28
N ALA A 43 -15.81 -1.78 -4.46
CA ALA A 43 -15.61 -1.22 -3.13
C ALA A 43 -14.72 -2.16 -2.30
N ILE A 44 -13.48 -1.73 -2.04
CA ILE A 44 -12.63 -2.27 -0.99
C ILE A 44 -12.86 -1.41 0.26
N ASP A 45 -13.29 -2.04 1.36
CA ASP A 45 -13.52 -1.39 2.66
C ASP A 45 -12.20 -1.04 3.39
N GLN A 46 -11.14 -0.75 2.64
CA GLN A 46 -9.83 -0.44 3.19
C GLN A 46 -9.47 0.98 2.77
N MET A 47 -9.27 1.85 3.75
CA MET A 47 -8.78 3.18 3.53
C MET A 47 -7.27 3.12 3.24
N VAL A 48 -6.80 4.04 2.41
CA VAL A 48 -5.38 4.24 2.07
C VAL A 48 -5.02 5.68 2.42
N VAL A 49 -3.76 5.93 2.75
CA VAL A 49 -3.30 7.28 3.07
C VAL A 49 -3.41 8.13 1.81
N SER A 50 -4.01 9.31 1.94
CA SER A 50 -4.14 10.22 0.81
C SER A 50 -2.77 10.76 0.37
N LEU A 51 -2.66 11.28 -0.86
CA LEU A 51 -1.43 11.95 -1.30
C LEU A 51 -1.03 13.11 -0.36
N PHE A 52 -2.03 13.81 0.19
CA PHE A 52 -1.80 14.85 1.19
C PHE A 52 -1.26 14.28 2.50
N GLY A 53 -1.83 13.17 2.98
CA GLY A 53 -1.33 12.44 4.16
C GLY A 53 0.10 11.97 3.98
N VAL A 54 0.45 11.43 2.80
CA VAL A 54 1.84 11.04 2.48
C VAL A 54 2.78 12.24 2.55
N ASP A 55 2.40 13.38 1.95
CA ASP A 55 3.21 14.59 1.98
C ASP A 55 3.35 15.16 3.40
N LEU A 56 2.30 15.08 4.21
CA LEU A 56 2.30 15.49 5.61
C LEU A 56 3.24 14.63 6.45
N ILE A 57 3.13 13.29 6.33
CA ILE A 57 4.02 12.33 6.99
C ILE A 57 5.47 12.56 6.57
N CYS A 58 5.73 12.71 5.27
CA CYS A 58 7.06 13.05 4.75
C CYS A 58 7.60 14.36 5.35
N GLY A 59 6.73 15.33 5.63
CA GLY A 59 7.07 16.59 6.30
C GLY A 59 7.57 16.41 7.73
N PHE A 60 7.14 15.33 8.42
CA PHE A 60 7.58 15.01 9.77
C PHE A 60 8.82 14.09 9.80
N GLU A 61 8.92 13.13 8.88
CA GLU A 61 9.97 12.08 8.87
C GLU A 61 11.38 12.58 8.48
N GLY A 62 11.46 13.76 7.84
CA GLY A 62 12.73 14.34 7.39
C GLY A 62 13.29 13.66 6.13
N LYS A 63 13.85 14.46 5.22
CA LYS A 63 14.33 13.99 3.91
C LYS A 63 15.84 13.72 3.88
N ARG A 64 16.24 12.49 3.54
CA ARG A 64 17.64 12.06 3.35
C ARG A 64 17.80 11.26 2.05
N LEU A 65 18.24 11.90 0.97
CA LEU A 65 18.37 11.25 -0.36
C LEU A 65 19.62 10.37 -0.52
N ALA A 66 20.51 10.37 0.46
CA ALA A 66 21.63 9.44 0.56
C ALA A 66 21.45 8.60 1.82
N ALA A 67 21.76 7.31 1.74
CA ALA A 67 21.66 6.39 2.86
C ALA A 67 22.55 6.85 4.02
N TYR A 68 22.00 6.81 5.23
CA TYR A 68 22.67 7.18 6.47
C TYR A 68 22.49 6.09 7.53
N ASP A 69 23.42 6.03 8.48
CA ASP A 69 23.28 5.20 9.67
C ASP A 69 22.38 5.95 10.66
N ASP A 70 21.30 5.31 11.10
CA ASP A 70 20.33 5.88 12.04
C ASP A 70 20.87 6.03 13.47
N GLY A 71 22.10 5.59 13.73
CA GLY A 71 22.78 5.69 15.01
C GLY A 71 22.69 4.40 15.84
N VAL A 72 21.93 3.41 15.39
CA VAL A 72 21.88 2.06 15.97
C VAL A 72 22.37 0.98 15.00
N GLY A 73 23.02 1.38 13.91
CA GLY A 73 23.63 0.48 12.93
C GLY A 73 22.67 0.03 11.82
N VAL A 74 21.51 0.70 11.65
CA VAL A 74 20.57 0.42 10.57
C VAL A 74 20.69 1.50 9.50
N TRP A 75 20.96 1.06 8.28
CA TRP A 75 20.99 1.95 7.13
C TRP A 75 19.57 2.36 6.74
N THR A 76 19.39 3.66 6.61
CA THR A 76 18.08 4.30 6.37
C THR A 76 18.22 5.31 5.23
N ILE A 77 17.19 5.45 4.39
CA ILE A 77 17.17 6.40 3.26
C ILE A 77 15.77 6.97 3.04
N GLY A 78 15.68 8.07 2.31
CA GLY A 78 14.44 8.74 1.96
C GLY A 78 13.80 9.38 3.20
N PHE A 79 12.62 8.88 3.55
CA PHE A 79 11.82 9.30 4.70
C PHE A 79 11.74 8.18 5.75
N GLY A 80 12.86 7.55 6.10
CA GLY A 80 12.87 6.48 7.11
C GLY A 80 12.81 5.05 6.56
N THR A 81 12.93 4.85 5.24
CA THR A 81 12.94 3.51 4.64
C THR A 81 14.22 2.76 4.99
N THR A 82 14.08 1.53 5.49
CA THR A 82 15.20 0.60 5.79
C THR A 82 15.22 -0.64 4.90
N VAL A 83 14.09 -0.96 4.26
CA VAL A 83 13.93 -2.08 3.33
C VAL A 83 13.13 -1.58 2.13
N TYR A 84 13.69 -1.74 0.94
CA TYR A 84 13.03 -1.34 -0.29
C TYR A 84 11.82 -2.23 -0.63
N PRO A 85 10.92 -1.81 -1.53
CA PRO A 85 9.76 -2.60 -1.96
C PRO A 85 10.10 -4.01 -2.51
N ASN A 86 11.32 -4.21 -3.00
CA ASN A 86 11.81 -5.50 -3.47
C ASN A 86 12.36 -6.40 -2.34
N GLY A 87 12.25 -5.99 -1.08
CA GLY A 87 12.73 -6.73 0.09
C GLY A 87 14.23 -6.58 0.39
N ILE A 88 14.97 -5.79 -0.41
CA ILE A 88 16.41 -5.56 -0.19
C ILE A 88 16.58 -4.49 0.89
N LYS A 89 17.46 -4.75 1.86
CA LYS A 89 17.84 -3.75 2.88
C LYS A 89 18.64 -2.61 2.26
N VAL A 90 18.39 -1.40 2.72
CA VAL A 90 19.24 -0.24 2.39
C VAL A 90 20.67 -0.52 2.84
N LYS A 91 21.64 -0.03 2.08
CA LYS A 91 23.06 -0.17 2.39
C LYS A 91 23.80 1.15 2.22
N LYS A 92 24.98 1.21 2.83
CA LYS A 92 25.89 2.34 2.70
C LYS A 92 26.16 2.66 1.22
N GLY A 93 26.02 3.94 0.87
CA GLY A 93 26.29 4.44 -0.48
C GLY A 93 25.08 4.40 -1.41
N ASP A 94 23.94 3.85 -0.99
CA ASP A 94 22.70 3.98 -1.74
C ASP A 94 22.27 5.45 -1.81
N THR A 95 21.68 5.82 -2.96
CA THR A 95 21.09 7.14 -3.19
C THR A 95 19.75 6.96 -3.88
N CYS A 96 18.85 7.92 -3.71
CA CYS A 96 17.56 7.92 -4.38
C CYS A 96 17.13 9.32 -4.78
N THR A 97 16.24 9.42 -5.76
CA THR A 97 15.52 10.66 -6.05
C THR A 97 14.42 10.88 -5.02
N GLU A 98 13.88 12.10 -4.96
CA GLU A 98 12.74 12.41 -4.10
C GLU A 98 11.48 11.62 -4.49
N ALA A 99 11.26 11.42 -5.80
CA ALA A 99 10.16 10.61 -6.28
C ALA A 99 10.29 9.13 -5.83
N GLN A 100 11.52 8.59 -5.87
CA GLN A 100 11.80 7.27 -5.33
C GLN A 100 11.58 7.20 -3.82
N ALA A 101 12.06 8.20 -3.05
CA ALA A 101 11.83 8.26 -1.61
C ALA A 101 10.34 8.30 -1.25
N LYS A 102 9.53 9.07 -1.99
CA LYS A 102 8.07 9.10 -1.81
C LYS A 102 7.42 7.75 -2.16
N ALA A 103 7.90 7.09 -3.22
CA ALA A 103 7.41 5.76 -3.57
C ALA A 103 7.76 4.69 -2.51
N TYR A 104 8.94 4.79 -1.89
CA TYR A 104 9.32 3.92 -0.77
C TYR A 104 8.45 4.17 0.46
N MET A 105 8.24 5.44 0.83
CA MET A 105 7.34 5.81 1.92
C MET A 105 5.91 5.29 1.67
N ALA A 106 5.36 5.50 0.48
CA ALA A 106 4.02 4.98 0.14
C ALA A 106 3.94 3.45 0.24
N HIS A 107 5.01 2.73 -0.11
CA HIS A 107 5.08 1.29 0.11
C HIS A 107 5.13 0.93 1.60
N ASP A 108 5.95 1.62 2.39
CA ASP A 108 6.09 1.38 3.83
C ASP A 108 4.78 1.67 4.57
N LEU A 109 4.03 2.68 4.14
CA LEU A 109 2.71 3.05 4.66
C LEU A 109 1.68 1.93 4.56
N LYS A 110 1.75 1.05 3.56
CA LYS A 110 0.83 -0.08 3.41
C LYS A 110 0.74 -0.96 4.66
N LYS A 111 1.86 -1.14 5.37
CA LYS A 111 1.89 -1.90 6.62
C LYS A 111 1.08 -1.21 7.72
N PHE A 112 1.19 0.12 7.81
CA PHE A 112 0.49 0.92 8.81
C PHE A 112 -1.00 1.09 8.47
N GLU A 113 -1.32 1.30 7.19
CA GLU A 113 -2.69 1.29 6.67
C GLU A 113 -3.42 0.00 7.04
N ALA A 114 -2.78 -1.15 6.79
CA ALA A 114 -3.35 -2.45 7.16
C ALA A 114 -3.57 -2.56 8.67
N ALA A 115 -2.66 -2.03 9.49
CA ALA A 115 -2.83 -2.03 10.94
C ALA A 115 -4.03 -1.18 11.38
N VAL A 116 -4.19 0.04 10.84
CA VAL A 116 -5.31 0.93 11.15
C VAL A 116 -6.64 0.32 10.72
N ASN A 117 -6.74 -0.14 9.47
CA ASN A 117 -7.95 -0.79 8.97
C ASN A 117 -8.33 -2.06 9.76
N ASN A 118 -7.33 -2.80 10.26
CA ASN A 118 -7.58 -3.98 11.08
C ASN A 118 -7.97 -3.65 12.52
N ALA A 119 -7.47 -2.57 13.10
CA ALA A 119 -7.72 -2.21 14.49
C ALA A 119 -8.97 -1.34 14.67
N VAL A 120 -9.22 -0.39 13.78
CA VAL A 120 -10.31 0.57 13.90
C VAL A 120 -11.57 0.01 13.25
N LYS A 121 -12.66 -0.07 14.03
CA LYS A 121 -13.96 -0.64 13.59
C LYS A 121 -15.09 0.39 13.52
N VAL A 122 -14.78 1.63 13.81
CA VAL A 122 -15.70 2.76 13.64
C VAL A 122 -15.41 3.47 12.32
N PRO A 123 -16.41 4.12 11.70
CA PRO A 123 -16.16 4.92 10.51
C PRO A 123 -15.14 6.03 10.79
N LEU A 124 -14.17 6.18 9.89
CA LEU A 124 -13.20 7.27 9.89
C LEU A 124 -13.43 8.16 8.67
N SER A 125 -13.25 9.46 8.86
CA SER A 125 -13.01 10.38 7.74
C SER A 125 -11.57 10.23 7.24
N GLN A 126 -11.29 10.63 6.00
CA GLN A 126 -9.94 10.52 5.42
C GLN A 126 -8.88 11.21 6.28
N ASN A 127 -9.16 12.41 6.81
CA ASN A 127 -8.23 13.16 7.66
C ASN A 127 -7.96 12.51 9.03
N GLN A 128 -8.79 11.56 9.48
CA GLN A 128 -8.54 10.79 10.69
C GLN A 128 -7.76 9.50 10.41
N PHE A 129 -7.81 9.04 9.15
CA PHE A 129 -7.03 7.91 8.69
C PHE A 129 -5.60 8.31 8.31
N ASP A 130 -5.46 9.47 7.64
CA ASP A 130 -4.19 10.16 7.40
C ASP A 130 -3.51 10.57 8.71
#